data_AF-A0ABD6B9A5-F1
#
_entry.id   AF-A0ABD6B9A5-F1
#
_cell.length_a   1.000
_cell.length_b   1.000
_cell.length_c   1.000
_cell.angle_alpha   90.00
_cell.angle_beta   90.00
_cell.angle_gamma   90.00
#
_symmetry.space_group_name_H-M   'P 1'
#
loop_
_entity.id
_entity.type
_entity.pdbx_description
1 polymer ?
#
loop_
_entity_poly.entity_id
_entity_poly.type
_entity_poly.pdbx_seq_one_letter_code
_entity_poly.pdbx_strand_id
1 'polypeptide(L)'
;MSADRVPPSTDHPAPGERLDFDEIAGSDQTSWARADPEAALIESTGRYGYRVTLPDGDAHLVAVAREHGEHVGTCDCEGWEYNDGPCAHLCTVRKAAFAGVEDVEGDSVMIPRVDLDAHSTDERAVADGGFVDQAQRTDATGGRR
;
A
#
# COMPACT_ATOMS: atom_id res chain seq x y z
N MET A 1 4.59 23.60 -4.93
CA MET A 1 5.65 22.61 -4.67
C MET A 1 4.94 21.40 -4.12
N SER A 2 4.50 20.52 -5.02
CA SER A 2 3.81 19.28 -4.66
C SER A 2 4.82 18.37 -3.98
N ALA A 3 4.51 17.92 -2.77
CA ALA A 3 5.30 16.89 -2.11
C ALA A 3 5.06 15.60 -2.89
N ASP A 4 6.12 15.04 -3.48
CA ASP A 4 6.14 13.64 -3.91
C ASP A 4 5.52 12.80 -2.78
N ARG A 5 4.33 12.23 -3.02
CA ARG A 5 3.80 11.21 -2.11
C ARG A 5 4.74 10.02 -2.26
N VAL A 6 5.72 9.94 -1.35
CA VAL A 6 6.54 8.74 -1.16
C VAL A 6 5.58 7.56 -1.11
N PRO A 7 5.80 6.49 -1.90
CA PRO A 7 4.91 5.34 -1.86
C PRO A 7 4.79 4.87 -0.40
N PRO A 8 3.57 4.70 0.12
CA PRO A 8 3.37 4.33 1.51
C PRO A 8 4.12 3.03 1.79
N SER A 9 4.72 2.92 2.97
CA SER A 9 5.17 1.62 3.48
C SER A 9 3.97 0.68 3.44
N THR A 10 4.08 -0.40 2.67
CA THR A 10 3.02 -1.40 2.44
C THR A 10 2.78 -2.27 3.68
N ASP A 11 3.66 -2.14 4.67
CA ASP A 11 3.66 -2.84 5.95
C ASP A 11 3.16 -2.00 7.15
N HIS A 12 3.18 -0.66 7.04
CA HIS A 12 2.51 0.21 8.01
C HIS A 12 1.04 0.39 7.64
N PRO A 13 0.12 0.52 8.62
CA PRO A 13 -1.30 0.74 8.31
C PRO A 13 -1.42 1.93 7.36
N ALA A 14 -2.13 1.74 6.25
CA ALA A 14 -2.15 2.69 5.13
C ALA A 14 -2.48 4.10 5.65
N PRO A 15 -1.49 5.02 5.75
CA PRO A 15 -1.75 6.40 6.11
C PRO A 15 -2.27 7.06 4.83
N GLY A 16 -3.59 7.04 4.69
CA GLY A 16 -4.27 7.45 3.47
C GLY A 16 -5.48 8.31 3.76
N GLU A 17 -5.98 8.98 2.73
CA GLU A 17 -7.21 9.76 2.81
C GLU A 17 -8.42 8.82 2.78
N ARG A 18 -9.54 9.31 3.31
CA ARG A 18 -10.82 8.60 3.23
C ARG A 18 -11.22 8.44 1.76
N LEU A 19 -11.59 7.22 1.38
CA LEU A 19 -11.98 6.85 0.02
C LEU A 19 -13.47 6.56 -0.03
N ASP A 20 -14.21 7.36 -0.79
CA ASP A 20 -15.64 7.16 -1.03
C ASP A 20 -15.86 6.40 -2.35
N PHE A 21 -15.76 5.07 -2.26
CA PHE A 21 -15.97 4.20 -3.43
C PHE A 21 -17.42 4.12 -3.88
N ASP A 22 -18.37 4.34 -2.97
CA ASP A 22 -19.80 4.26 -3.31
C ASP A 22 -20.23 5.53 -4.07
N GLU A 23 -19.72 6.69 -3.66
CA GLU A 23 -19.90 7.94 -4.40
C GLU A 23 -19.38 7.84 -5.84
N ILE A 24 -18.14 7.35 -6.01
CA ILE A 24 -17.56 7.27 -7.35
C ILE A 24 -18.25 6.21 -8.23
N ALA A 25 -18.69 5.09 -7.65
CA ALA A 25 -19.41 4.04 -8.36
C ALA A 25 -20.78 4.50 -8.88
N GLY A 26 -21.42 5.44 -8.18
CA GLY A 26 -22.68 6.07 -8.59
C GLY A 26 -22.52 7.26 -9.53
N SER A 27 -21.28 7.63 -9.89
CA SER A 27 -20.97 8.81 -10.70
C SER A 27 -20.55 8.44 -12.13
N ASP A 28 -20.56 9.44 -13.04
CA ASP A 28 -20.02 9.30 -14.40
C ASP A 28 -18.47 9.44 -14.44
N GLN A 29 -17.79 9.35 -13.29
CA GLN A 29 -16.35 9.52 -13.23
C GLN A 29 -15.62 8.37 -13.95
N THR A 30 -14.62 8.75 -14.75
CA THR A 30 -13.90 7.81 -15.62
C THR A 30 -13.03 6.83 -14.84
N SER A 31 -12.60 7.16 -13.62
CA SER A 31 -11.75 6.29 -12.81
C SER A 31 -12.45 4.98 -12.43
N TRP A 32 -13.74 5.02 -12.06
CA TRP A 32 -14.51 3.81 -11.78
C TRP A 32 -14.76 3.01 -13.06
N ALA A 33 -15.08 3.66 -14.18
CA ALA A 33 -15.33 2.98 -15.45
C ALA A 33 -14.06 2.28 -15.99
N ARG A 34 -12.88 2.93 -15.84
CA ARG A 34 -11.58 2.39 -16.28
C ARG A 34 -11.01 1.31 -15.37
N ALA A 35 -11.50 1.22 -14.13
CA ALA A 35 -11.08 0.20 -13.18
C ALA A 35 -11.65 -1.16 -13.57
N ASP A 36 -10.85 -1.98 -14.26
CA ASP A 36 -11.17 -3.35 -14.62
C ASP A 36 -10.18 -4.30 -13.92
N PRO A 37 -10.61 -5.05 -12.89
CA PRO A 37 -9.73 -5.94 -12.15
C PRO A 37 -9.33 -7.19 -12.95
N GLU A 38 -10.07 -7.58 -13.98
CA GLU A 38 -9.73 -8.77 -14.79
C GLU A 38 -8.71 -8.45 -15.88
N ALA A 39 -8.70 -7.19 -16.34
CA ALA A 39 -7.73 -6.71 -17.32
C ALA A 39 -6.46 -6.11 -16.69
N ALA A 40 -6.48 -5.77 -15.40
CA ALA A 40 -5.35 -5.21 -14.69
C ALA A 40 -4.37 -6.29 -14.19
N LEU A 41 -3.10 -5.92 -14.10
CA LEU A 41 -2.09 -6.69 -13.37
C LEU A 41 -2.03 -6.17 -11.94
N ILE A 42 -2.31 -7.04 -10.96
CA ILE A 42 -2.32 -6.71 -9.54
C ILE A 42 -1.27 -7.58 -8.85
N GLU A 43 -0.27 -6.97 -8.23
CA GLU A 43 0.78 -7.68 -7.49
C GLU A 43 0.72 -7.26 -6.02
N SER A 44 0.55 -8.20 -5.10
CA SER A 44 0.67 -7.90 -3.68
C SER A 44 2.11 -7.50 -3.32
N THR A 45 2.26 -6.44 -2.54
CA THR A 45 3.57 -5.88 -2.14
C THR A 45 3.72 -5.80 -0.62
N GLY A 46 2.74 -6.29 0.12
CA GLY A 46 2.70 -6.25 1.57
C GLY A 46 1.27 -6.35 2.09
N ARG A 47 1.09 -6.20 3.40
CA ARG A 47 -0.22 -6.37 4.04
C ARG A 47 -1.31 -5.45 3.47
N TYR A 48 -0.95 -4.21 3.16
CA TYR A 48 -1.89 -3.18 2.69
C TYR A 48 -1.65 -2.79 1.23
N GLY A 49 -0.56 -3.29 0.64
CA GLY A 49 0.04 -2.74 -0.56
C GLY A 49 -0.18 -3.58 -1.79
N TYR A 50 -0.47 -2.92 -2.91
CA TYR A 50 -0.55 -3.51 -4.23
C TYR A 50 0.22 -2.66 -5.24
N ARG A 51 0.92 -3.31 -6.16
CA ARG A 51 1.32 -2.69 -7.42
C ARG A 51 0.23 -2.98 -8.44
N VAL A 52 -0.33 -1.93 -9.03
CA VAL A 52 -1.45 -2.03 -9.97
C VAL A 52 -1.03 -1.47 -11.31
N THR A 53 -1.15 -2.26 -12.36
CA THR A 53 -0.92 -1.84 -13.75
C THR A 53 -2.21 -2.00 -14.53
N LEU A 54 -2.78 -0.89 -15.01
CA LEU A 54 -3.94 -0.90 -15.90
C LEU A 54 -3.51 -1.16 -17.36
N PRO A 55 -4.37 -1.68 -18.24
CA PRO A 55 -4.02 -2.05 -19.62
C PRO A 55 -3.32 -0.95 -20.44
N ASP A 56 -3.64 0.33 -20.18
CA ASP A 56 -3.15 1.48 -20.93
C ASP A 56 -2.34 2.46 -20.05
N GLY A 57 -1.70 1.99 -18.98
CA GLY A 57 -1.05 2.87 -18.01
C GLY A 57 0.22 2.31 -17.39
N ASP A 58 0.94 3.19 -16.68
CA ASP A 58 2.07 2.82 -15.86
C ASP A 58 1.63 2.10 -14.58
N ALA A 59 2.55 1.34 -14.00
CA ALA A 59 2.34 0.66 -12.73
C ALA A 59 2.43 1.65 -11.56
N HIS A 60 1.45 1.62 -10.67
CA HIS A 60 1.37 2.49 -9.50
C HIS A 60 1.31 1.71 -8.20
N LEU A 61 1.93 2.24 -7.15
CA LEU A 61 1.84 1.68 -5.80
C LEU A 61 0.61 2.22 -5.10
N VAL A 62 -0.17 1.29 -4.57
CA VAL A 62 -1.45 1.52 -3.90
C VAL A 62 -1.35 0.94 -2.50
N ALA A 63 -1.77 1.69 -1.49
CA ALA A 63 -2.08 1.12 -0.18
C ALA A 63 -3.53 1.39 0.17
N VAL A 64 -4.23 0.36 0.65
CA VAL A 64 -5.64 0.47 1.02
C VAL A 64 -5.97 -0.41 2.23
N ALA A 65 -6.79 0.12 3.12
CA ALA A 65 -7.28 -0.56 4.31
C ALA A 65 -8.73 -0.13 4.63
N ARG A 66 -9.34 -0.80 5.61
CA ARG A 66 -10.59 -0.39 6.22
C ARG A 66 -10.38 0.03 7.66
N GLU A 67 -10.66 1.28 7.99
CA GLU A 67 -10.57 1.85 9.33
C GLU A 67 -11.97 2.27 9.80
N HIS A 68 -12.40 1.83 10.99
CA HIS A 68 -13.72 2.16 11.56
C HIS A 68 -14.93 1.97 10.61
N GLY A 69 -14.80 1.04 9.66
CA GLY A 69 -15.83 0.75 8.64
C GLY A 69 -15.70 1.59 7.35
N GLU A 70 -14.82 2.57 7.31
CA GLU A 70 -14.52 3.40 6.14
C GLU A 70 -13.30 2.85 5.39
N HIS A 71 -13.22 3.12 4.08
CA HIS A 71 -12.01 2.80 3.32
C HIS A 71 -11.04 3.96 3.42
N VAL A 72 -9.78 3.65 3.65
CA VAL A 72 -8.68 4.62 3.65
C VAL A 72 -7.58 4.12 2.75
N GLY A 73 -6.89 5.02 2.06
CA GLY A 73 -5.79 4.61 1.22
C GLY A 73 -5.12 5.74 0.45
N THR A 74 -4.08 5.38 -0.27
CA THR A 74 -3.32 6.31 -1.10
C THR A 74 -2.77 5.59 -2.32
N CYS A 75 -2.47 6.37 -3.35
CA CYS A 75 -1.82 5.93 -4.57
C CYS A 75 -0.79 6.98 -4.97
N ASP A 76 0.33 6.55 -5.53
CA ASP A 76 1.41 7.42 -6.01
C ASP A 76 1.14 8.05 -7.39
N CYS A 77 -0.02 7.77 -8.02
CA CYS A 77 -0.40 8.39 -9.28
C CYS A 77 -0.80 9.86 -9.12
N GLU A 78 -0.65 10.65 -10.17
CA GLU A 78 -1.05 12.07 -10.23
C GLU A 78 -2.56 12.26 -10.47
N GLY A 79 -3.37 11.19 -10.48
CA GLY A 79 -4.80 11.24 -10.79
C GLY A 79 -5.63 12.15 -9.86
N TRP A 80 -5.13 12.39 -8.65
CA TRP A 80 -5.71 13.31 -7.66
C TRP A 80 -5.60 14.80 -8.06
N GLU A 81 -4.68 15.16 -8.96
CA GLU A 81 -4.55 16.54 -9.42
C GLU A 81 -5.69 16.96 -10.36
N TYR A 82 -6.40 15.97 -10.92
CA TYR A 82 -7.38 16.17 -11.98
C TYR A 82 -8.79 15.74 -11.61
N ASN A 83 -8.96 14.97 -10.53
CA ASN A 83 -10.26 14.43 -10.11
C ASN A 83 -10.36 14.41 -8.59
N ASP A 84 -11.57 14.67 -8.09
CA ASP A 84 -11.90 14.50 -6.69
C ASP A 84 -12.35 13.05 -6.44
N GLY A 85 -11.60 12.31 -5.61
CA GLY A 85 -11.93 10.94 -5.21
C GLY A 85 -10.89 9.88 -5.60
N PRO A 86 -11.19 8.58 -5.35
CA PRO A 86 -10.25 7.50 -5.59
C PRO A 86 -9.88 7.36 -7.08
N CYS A 87 -8.58 7.23 -7.35
CA CYS A 87 -8.08 6.98 -8.70
C CYS A 87 -8.50 5.59 -9.22
N ALA A 88 -8.30 5.34 -10.51
CA ALA A 88 -8.62 4.05 -11.13
C ALA A 88 -7.86 2.87 -10.48
N HIS A 89 -6.64 3.08 -9.99
CA HIS A 89 -5.86 2.03 -9.31
C HIS A 89 -6.53 1.62 -7.97
N LEU A 90 -6.91 2.58 -7.14
CA LEU A 90 -7.64 2.32 -5.89
C LEU A 90 -9.00 1.66 -6.17
N CYS A 91 -9.72 2.13 -7.19
CA CYS A 91 -10.98 1.52 -7.61
C CYS A 91 -10.78 0.07 -8.09
N THR A 92 -9.67 -0.22 -8.75
CA THR A 92 -9.34 -1.57 -9.25
C THR A 92 -9.13 -2.54 -8.09
N VAL A 93 -8.33 -2.18 -7.08
CA VAL A 93 -8.15 -3.00 -5.88
C VAL A 93 -9.48 -3.20 -5.15
N ARG A 94 -10.30 -2.15 -5.05
CA ARG A 94 -11.64 -2.23 -4.42
C ARG A 94 -12.57 -3.21 -5.15
N LYS A 95 -12.58 -3.20 -6.49
CA LYS A 95 -13.38 -4.11 -7.31
C LYS A 95 -12.85 -5.54 -7.25
N ALA A 96 -11.53 -5.72 -7.34
CA ALA A 96 -10.89 -7.03 -7.20
C ALA A 96 -11.25 -7.69 -5.87
N ALA A 97 -11.09 -6.95 -4.77
CA ALA A 97 -11.46 -7.44 -3.43
C ALA A 97 -12.95 -7.71 -3.24
N PHE A 98 -13.82 -7.02 -3.98
CA PHE A 98 -15.26 -7.29 -3.96
C PHE A 98 -15.62 -8.55 -4.75
N ALA A 99 -15.01 -8.72 -5.91
CA ALA A 99 -15.28 -9.81 -6.84
C ALA A 99 -14.53 -11.11 -6.48
N GLY A 100 -13.56 -11.05 -5.57
CA GLY A 100 -12.71 -12.19 -5.21
C GLY A 100 -11.71 -12.53 -6.32
N VAL A 101 -11.21 -11.52 -7.03
CA VAL A 101 -10.17 -11.67 -8.05
C VAL A 101 -8.83 -11.96 -7.37
N GLU A 102 -8.05 -12.85 -7.97
CA GLU A 102 -6.70 -13.21 -7.53
C GLU A 102 -5.66 -12.24 -8.10
N ASP A 103 -4.59 -12.03 -7.35
CA ASP A 103 -3.41 -11.31 -7.79
C ASP A 103 -2.52 -12.21 -8.68
N VAL A 104 -1.38 -11.70 -9.15
CA VAL A 104 -0.49 -12.47 -10.04
C VAL A 104 0.11 -13.73 -9.40
N GLU A 105 0.15 -13.82 -8.07
CA GLU A 105 0.65 -14.98 -7.32
C GLU A 105 -0.46 -16.01 -7.05
N GLY A 106 -1.71 -15.69 -7.41
CA GLY A 106 -2.88 -16.54 -7.18
C GLY A 106 -3.53 -16.32 -5.82
N ASP A 107 -3.14 -15.29 -5.07
CA ASP A 107 -3.75 -14.94 -3.80
C ASP A 107 -4.94 -14.00 -4.01
N SER A 108 -6.06 -14.23 -3.32
CA SER A 108 -7.21 -13.32 -3.42
C SER A 108 -6.81 -11.90 -2.99
N VAL A 109 -7.15 -10.91 -3.81
CA VAL A 109 -6.99 -9.49 -3.44
C VAL A 109 -7.91 -9.18 -2.26
N MET A 110 -7.35 -8.64 -1.18
CA MET A 110 -8.07 -8.35 0.06
C MET A 110 -7.78 -6.95 0.58
N ILE A 111 -8.81 -6.28 1.11
CA ILE A 111 -8.65 -5.02 1.84
C ILE A 111 -8.75 -5.32 3.34
N PRO A 112 -7.63 -5.35 4.08
CA PRO A 112 -7.64 -5.68 5.49
C PRO A 112 -8.31 -4.59 6.32
N ARG A 113 -8.90 -4.99 7.45
CA ARG A 113 -9.35 -4.06 8.49
C ARG A 113 -8.17 -3.68 9.38
N VAL A 114 -8.09 -2.41 9.75
CA VAL A 114 -7.13 -1.86 10.71
C VAL A 114 -7.87 -1.19 11.85
N ASP A 115 -7.45 -1.48 13.07
CA ASP A 115 -7.85 -0.76 14.28
C ASP A 115 -6.63 0.03 14.76
N LEU A 116 -6.47 1.28 14.31
CA LEU A 116 -5.31 2.11 14.70
C LEU A 116 -5.25 2.34 16.22
N ASP A 117 -6.41 2.36 16.88
CA ASP A 117 -6.51 2.46 18.34
C ASP A 117 -5.86 1.27 19.06
N ALA A 118 -5.90 0.07 18.48
CA ALA A 118 -5.34 -1.14 19.06
C ALA A 118 -3.80 -1.19 18.97
N HIS A 119 -3.20 -0.49 18.01
CA HIS A 119 -1.76 -0.48 17.77
C HIS A 119 -1.01 0.66 18.47
N SER A 120 -1.72 1.64 19.05
CA SER A 120 -1.12 2.66 19.92
C SER A 120 -0.51 2.09 21.23
N THR A 121 -0.78 0.81 21.53
CA THR A 121 -0.23 0.09 22.70
C THR A 121 0.91 -0.88 22.34
N ASP A 122 1.36 -0.94 21.07
CA ASP A 122 2.50 -1.76 20.68
C ASP A 122 3.83 -0.99 20.76
N GLU A 123 4.20 -0.59 21.99
CA GLU A 123 5.59 -0.22 22.33
C GLU A 123 6.53 -1.47 22.35
N ARG A 124 6.24 -2.53 21.58
CA ARG A 124 7.01 -3.79 21.62
C ARG A 124 7.40 -4.39 20.27
N ALA A 125 7.34 -3.63 19.18
CA ALA A 125 7.96 -4.01 17.91
C ALA A 125 9.08 -3.04 17.49
N VAL A 126 10.18 -3.03 18.25
CA VAL A 126 11.50 -2.55 17.79
C VAL A 126 12.49 -3.71 17.87
N ALA A 127 12.48 -4.52 16.83
CA ALA A 127 13.42 -5.57 16.45
C ALA A 127 13.08 -5.83 14.96
N ASP A 128 13.87 -5.54 13.94
CA ASP A 128 15.32 -5.60 13.78
C ASP A 128 15.74 -4.55 12.73
N GLY A 129 16.58 -3.59 13.12
CA GLY A 129 17.03 -2.51 12.24
C GLY A 129 18.50 -2.18 12.45
N GLY A 130 19.38 -3.09 12.04
CA GLY A 130 20.78 -2.79 11.72
C GLY A 130 21.76 -2.68 12.89
N PHE A 131 22.56 -3.72 13.09
CA PHE A 131 23.86 -3.58 13.75
C PHE A 131 24.73 -2.62 12.92
N VAL A 132 25.00 -1.42 13.45
CA VAL A 132 26.15 -0.63 13.02
C VAL A 132 27.41 -1.16 13.72
N ASP A 133 28.35 -1.56 12.87
CA ASP A 133 29.67 -2.11 13.10
C ASP A 133 30.39 -1.57 14.35
N GLN A 134 30.55 -2.43 15.37
CA GLN A 134 31.62 -2.33 16.36
C GLN A 134 32.12 -3.73 16.74
N ALA A 135 32.87 -4.36 15.84
CA ALA A 135 33.76 -5.48 16.17
C ALA A 135 34.63 -5.75 14.93
N GLN A 136 35.94 -5.57 14.89
CA GLN A 136 36.95 -6.22 15.71
C GLN A 136 38.34 -5.72 15.27
N ARG A 137 39.22 -5.45 16.24
CA ARG A 137 40.64 -5.80 16.14
C ARG A 137 41.13 -6.31 17.50
N THR A 138 40.76 -7.54 17.79
CA THR A 138 41.55 -8.53 18.52
C THR A 138 42.17 -9.43 17.42
N ASP A 139 43.41 -9.91 17.41
CA ASP A 139 44.54 -9.98 18.33
C ASP A 139 45.79 -10.20 17.46
N ALA A 140 46.99 -9.98 18.02
CA ALA A 140 48.02 -11.03 18.12
C ALA A 140 49.40 -10.42 18.40
N THR A 141 49.98 -10.83 19.53
CA THR A 141 51.23 -11.62 19.62
C THR A 141 52.05 -11.16 20.80
N GLY A 142 52.14 -12.02 21.82
CA GLY A 142 52.94 -11.79 23.00
C GLY A 142 54.44 -11.96 22.80
N GLY A 143 55.18 -11.67 23.87
CA GLY A 143 56.48 -12.29 24.15
C GLY A 143 57.63 -11.33 24.43
N ARG A 144 58.16 -11.43 25.66
CA ARG A 144 59.60 -11.40 26.06
C ARG A 144 60.43 -10.19 25.60
N ARG A 145 61.09 -9.40 26.44
CA ARG A 145 61.78 -9.57 27.73
C ARG A 145 61.91 -8.21 28.38
#